data_AF-A0A7V9REX7-F1
#
_entry.id   AF-A0A7V9REX7-F1
#
_cell.length_a   1.000
_cell.length_b   1.000
_cell.length_c   1.000
_cell.angle_alpha   90.00
_cell.angle_beta   90.00
_cell.angle_gamma   90.00
#
_symmetry.space_group_name_H-M   'P 1'
#
loop_
_entity.id
_entity.type
_entity.pdbx_description
1 polymer ?
#
loop_
_entity_poly.entity_id
_entity_poly.type
_entity_poly.pdbx_seq_one_letter_code
_entity_poly.pdbx_strand_id
1 'polypeptide(L)'
;MSTEPLDSLAIARRLAAAYPAATLPCPICAASLNAENLDKHLAKVHPGAAAPTGPWRGKGALGLFPCSVRFDGDVIVLRHTLGLFRRELPLSCSIESGSLWSSRPDAIGVQYDINTTVDVRAGRYLRFVDPRSRLAITIACRQSTQFTAHWARSGWTDGGKRRAKDLVVAREAMLAIEYELARRGLLVPAP
;
A
#
# COMPACT_ATOMS: atom_id res chain seq x y z
N MET A 1 -6.25 1.59 25.81
CA MET A 1 -5.33 2.68 25.40
C MET A 1 -5.73 3.11 24.00
N SER A 2 -6.36 4.27 23.89
CA SER A 2 -6.78 4.84 22.60
C SER A 2 -5.52 5.28 21.84
N THR A 3 -5.06 4.49 20.87
CA THR A 3 -4.05 4.94 19.90
C THR A 3 -4.71 5.98 19.03
N GLU A 4 -4.43 7.26 19.29
CA GLU A 4 -4.71 8.28 18.30
C GLU A 4 -4.04 7.88 16.97
N PRO A 5 -4.76 7.98 15.84
CA PRO A 5 -4.18 7.69 14.54
C PRO A 5 -3.10 8.75 14.27
N LEU A 6 -1.83 8.34 14.34
CA LEU A 6 -0.73 9.18 13.89
C LEU A 6 -0.83 9.35 12.37
N ASP A 7 -0.80 10.62 11.95
CA ASP A 7 -0.63 11.01 10.55
C ASP A 7 0.68 10.41 9.99
N SER A 8 0.64 9.94 8.74
CA SER A 8 1.80 9.36 8.06
C SER A 8 3.02 10.29 7.94
N LEU A 9 2.86 11.62 7.95
CA LEU A 9 3.93 12.61 8.11
C LEU A 9 4.64 12.51 9.45
N ALA A 10 3.89 12.38 10.55
CA ALA A 10 4.47 12.25 11.88
C ALA A 10 5.28 10.95 11.99
N ILE A 11 4.76 9.87 11.40
CA ILE A 11 5.47 8.59 11.31
C ILE A 11 6.74 8.74 10.44
N ALA A 12 6.63 9.35 9.27
CA ALA A 12 7.74 9.56 8.35
C ALA A 12 8.88 10.35 9.00
N ARG A 13 8.57 11.45 9.71
CA ARG A 13 9.55 12.24 10.46
C ARG A 13 10.23 11.42 11.56
N ARG A 14 9.45 10.64 12.32
CA ARG A 14 10.00 9.79 13.38
C ARG A 14 10.95 8.73 12.82
N LEU A 15 10.59 8.11 11.69
CA LEU A 15 11.46 7.16 11.01
C LEU A 15 12.70 7.85 10.45
N ALA A 16 12.57 9.04 9.88
CA ALA A 16 13.70 9.79 9.36
C ALA A 16 14.72 10.13 10.46
N ALA A 17 14.25 10.52 11.65
CA ALA A 17 15.10 10.75 12.80
C ALA A 17 15.79 9.47 13.31
N ALA A 18 15.10 8.33 13.27
CA ALA A 18 15.64 7.05 13.71
C ALA A 18 16.60 6.41 12.70
N TYR A 19 16.42 6.68 11.40
CA TYR A 19 17.17 6.10 10.29
C TYR A 19 17.61 7.18 9.30
N PRO A 20 18.55 8.08 9.68
CA PRO A 20 18.89 9.26 8.87
C PRO A 20 19.54 8.91 7.51
N ALA A 21 20.19 7.76 7.41
CA ALA A 21 20.80 7.27 6.17
C ALA A 21 19.80 6.59 5.22
N ALA A 22 18.62 6.19 5.70
CA ALA A 22 17.65 5.44 4.92
C ALA A 22 17.01 6.28 3.81
N THR A 23 16.57 5.61 2.74
CA THR A 23 15.72 6.23 1.72
C THR A 23 14.24 6.02 2.08
N LEU A 24 13.51 7.12 2.28
CA LEU A 24 12.08 7.09 2.63
C LEU A 24 11.23 7.69 1.50
N PRO A 25 9.98 7.22 1.31
CA PRO A 25 9.08 7.79 0.32
C PRO A 25 8.34 8.98 0.94
N CYS A 26 8.32 10.14 0.31
CA CYS A 26 7.52 11.27 0.80
C CYS A 26 6.05 10.83 0.93
N PRO A 27 5.41 10.96 2.13
CA PRO A 27 4.05 10.46 2.37
C PRO A 27 2.97 11.16 1.53
N ILE A 28 3.32 12.29 0.89
CA ILE A 28 2.39 13.11 0.11
C ILE A 28 2.57 12.86 -1.39
N CYS A 29 3.79 12.95 -1.92
CA CYS A 29 4.03 12.87 -3.38
C CYS A 29 4.70 11.58 -3.84
N ALA A 30 5.09 10.70 -2.93
CA ALA A 30 5.84 9.46 -3.19
C ALA A 30 7.24 9.67 -3.80
N ALA A 31 7.79 10.90 -3.76
CA ALA A 31 9.18 11.12 -4.15
C ALA A 31 10.11 10.36 -3.20
N SER A 32 11.15 9.74 -3.73
CA SER A 32 12.15 9.03 -2.93
C SER A 32 13.25 10.00 -2.52
N LEU A 33 13.55 10.03 -1.22
CA LEU A 33 14.53 10.95 -0.67
C LEU A 33 15.24 10.35 0.53
N ASN A 34 16.47 10.81 0.75
CA ASN A 34 17.19 10.50 1.99
C ASN A 34 16.41 11.06 3.17
N ALA A 35 16.32 10.28 4.24
CA ALA A 35 15.61 10.61 5.47
C ALA A 35 16.01 11.99 6.03
N GLU A 36 17.31 12.31 6.06
CA GLU A 36 17.83 13.62 6.50
C GLU A 36 17.23 14.82 5.74
N ASN A 37 16.80 14.62 4.50
CA ASN A 37 16.28 15.68 3.63
C ASN A 37 14.74 15.78 3.66
N LEU A 38 14.06 14.93 4.45
CA LEU A 38 12.61 14.84 4.47
C LEU A 38 11.96 16.16 4.92
N ASP A 39 12.39 16.74 6.03
CA ASP A 39 11.78 17.97 6.54
C ASP A 39 11.99 19.16 5.59
N LYS A 40 13.17 19.26 4.98
CA LYS A 40 13.46 20.28 3.96
C LYS A 40 12.57 20.12 2.74
N HIS A 41 12.37 18.89 2.28
CA HIS A 41 11.46 18.60 1.17
C HIS A 41 10.00 18.97 1.52
N LEU A 42 9.52 18.56 2.69
CA LEU A 42 8.15 18.85 3.15
C LEU A 42 7.91 20.37 3.27
N ALA A 43 8.82 21.10 3.89
CA ALA A 43 8.70 22.55 4.05
C ALA A 43 8.67 23.29 2.70
N LYS A 44 9.44 22.81 1.70
CA LYS A 44 9.56 23.46 0.39
C LYS A 44 8.45 23.08 -0.58
N VAL A 45 8.13 21.78 -0.68
CA VAL A 45 7.23 21.24 -1.72
C VAL A 45 5.79 21.09 -1.21
N HIS A 46 5.62 20.93 0.10
CA HIS A 46 4.33 20.64 0.72
C HIS A 46 4.05 21.53 1.96
N PRO A 47 4.14 22.87 1.83
CA PRO A 47 3.87 23.76 2.96
C PRO A 47 2.42 23.59 3.42
N GLY A 48 2.22 23.22 4.69
CA GLY A 48 0.89 23.07 5.30
C GLY A 48 0.10 21.84 4.85
N ALA A 49 0.72 20.89 4.15
CA ALA A 49 0.03 19.66 3.77
C ALA A 49 -0.20 18.74 4.97
N ALA A 50 -1.36 18.08 4.97
CA ALA A 50 -1.69 16.98 5.88
C ALA A 50 -1.62 15.66 5.11
N ALA A 51 -1.16 14.60 5.77
CA ALA A 51 -1.14 13.29 5.13
C ALA A 51 -2.41 12.51 5.43
N PRO A 52 -2.75 11.52 4.58
CA PRO A 52 -3.93 10.72 4.82
C PRO A 52 -3.76 9.84 6.08
N THR A 53 -4.80 9.85 6.92
CA THR A 53 -5.01 8.91 8.02
C THR A 53 -6.09 7.90 7.64
N GLY A 54 -6.07 6.73 8.29
CA GLY A 54 -7.09 5.71 8.09
C GLY A 54 -8.47 6.18 8.61
N PRO A 55 -9.58 5.56 8.16
CA PRO A 55 -9.65 4.42 7.26
C PRO A 55 -9.38 4.80 5.79
N TRP A 56 -8.54 4.03 5.11
CA TRP A 56 -8.20 4.28 3.70
C TRP A 56 -9.26 3.66 2.79
N ARG A 57 -9.79 4.48 1.88
CA ARG A 57 -10.90 4.10 1.00
C ARG A 57 -10.42 3.83 -0.42
N GLY A 58 -11.17 2.98 -1.11
CA GLY A 58 -10.87 2.58 -2.47
C GLY A 58 -12.01 1.79 -3.10
N LYS A 59 -11.73 1.19 -4.25
CA LYS A 59 -12.69 0.35 -4.98
C LYS A 59 -12.41 -1.12 -4.71
N GLY A 60 -13.45 -1.91 -4.45
CA GLY A 60 -13.35 -3.32 -4.08
C GLY A 60 -12.93 -4.26 -5.23
N ALA A 61 -12.93 -5.57 -4.97
CA ALA A 61 -12.88 -6.60 -6.02
C ALA A 61 -13.95 -6.29 -7.09
N LEU A 62 -13.54 -6.20 -8.36
CA LEU A 62 -14.32 -5.72 -9.53
C LEU A 62 -14.42 -4.21 -9.74
N GLY A 63 -13.95 -3.38 -8.81
CA GLY A 63 -13.95 -1.93 -8.97
C GLY A 63 -15.34 -1.28 -8.82
N LEU A 64 -16.35 -2.05 -8.41
CA LEU A 64 -17.75 -1.64 -8.39
C LEU A 64 -18.20 -1.09 -7.03
N PHE A 65 -17.63 -1.61 -5.94
CA PHE A 65 -18.13 -1.31 -4.59
C PHE A 65 -17.12 -0.51 -3.78
N PRO A 66 -17.52 0.59 -3.12
CA PRO A 66 -16.61 1.30 -2.22
C PRO A 66 -16.21 0.38 -1.06
N CYS A 67 -14.93 0.36 -0.77
CA CYS A 67 -14.33 -0.48 0.27
C CYS A 67 -13.37 0.36 1.08
N SER A 68 -13.19 0.01 2.34
CA SER A 68 -12.23 0.67 3.22
C SER A 68 -11.42 -0.34 3.98
N VAL A 69 -10.16 -0.01 4.22
CA VAL A 69 -9.27 -0.76 5.10
C VAL A 69 -8.85 0.13 6.27
N ARG A 70 -8.77 -0.45 7.45
CA ARG A 70 -8.20 0.17 8.64
C ARG A 70 -7.41 -0.84 9.44
N PHE A 71 -6.51 -0.36 10.27
CA PHE A 71 -5.94 -1.16 11.34
C PHE A 71 -6.69 -0.85 12.63
N ASP A 72 -7.08 -1.88 13.36
CA ASP A 72 -7.83 -1.80 14.60
C ASP A 72 -7.12 -2.68 15.64
N GLY A 73 -6.39 -2.08 16.58
CA GLY A 73 -5.43 -2.85 17.39
C GLY A 73 -4.51 -3.66 16.49
N ASP A 74 -4.39 -4.96 16.74
CA ASP A 74 -3.55 -5.90 15.97
C ASP A 74 -4.29 -6.63 14.85
N VAL A 75 -5.39 -6.09 14.35
CA VAL A 75 -6.10 -6.63 13.19
C VAL A 75 -6.20 -5.62 12.05
N ILE A 76 -6.03 -6.10 10.82
CA ILE A 76 -6.41 -5.39 9.61
C ILE A 76 -7.87 -5.72 9.29
N VAL A 77 -8.68 -4.68 9.15
CA VAL A 77 -10.12 -4.79 8.92
C VAL A 77 -10.45 -4.22 7.54
N LEU A 78 -10.92 -5.08 6.64
CA LEU A 78 -11.49 -4.68 5.35
C LEU A 78 -13.02 -4.67 5.46
N ARG A 79 -13.63 -3.54 5.11
CA ARG A 79 -15.08 -3.34 5.13
C ARG A 79 -15.60 -2.91 3.77
N HIS A 80 -16.63 -3.60 3.28
CA HIS A 80 -17.38 -3.22 2.10
C HIS A 80 -18.54 -2.28 2.51
N THR A 81 -18.75 -1.18 1.78
CA THR A 81 -19.72 -0.14 2.16
C THR A 81 -21.19 -0.53 2.01
N LEU A 82 -21.51 -1.57 1.23
CA LEU A 82 -22.85 -2.18 1.18
C LEU A 82 -23.10 -3.20 2.32
N GLY A 83 -22.31 -3.14 3.40
CA GLY A 83 -22.63 -3.77 4.68
C GLY A 83 -22.52 -5.30 4.77
N LEU A 84 -22.43 -6.03 3.66
CA LEU A 84 -22.55 -7.49 3.68
C LEU A 84 -21.25 -8.24 3.98
N PHE A 85 -20.08 -7.62 3.82
CA PHE A 85 -18.81 -8.32 3.98
C PHE A 85 -17.78 -7.49 4.78
N ARG A 86 -17.38 -8.06 5.92
CA ARG A 86 -16.25 -7.65 6.75
C ARG A 86 -15.25 -8.80 6.74
N ARG A 87 -13.99 -8.48 6.51
CA ARG A 87 -12.89 -9.43 6.69
C ARG A 87 -11.89 -8.86 7.67
N GLU A 88 -11.43 -9.72 8.55
CA GLU A 88 -10.45 -9.40 9.56
C GLU A 88 -9.30 -10.37 9.44
N LEU A 89 -8.09 -9.84 9.58
CA LEU A 89 -6.88 -10.64 9.59
C LEU A 89 -6.00 -10.16 10.75
N PRO A 90 -5.43 -11.05 11.55
CA PRO A 90 -4.42 -10.65 12.53
C PRO A 90 -3.19 -10.10 11.83
N LEU A 91 -2.57 -9.06 12.40
CA LEU A 91 -1.35 -8.43 11.91
C LEU A 91 -0.10 -9.30 12.13
N SER A 92 -0.22 -10.42 12.83
CA SER A 92 0.77 -11.51 12.82
C SER A 92 0.85 -12.25 11.47
N CYS A 93 0.11 -11.79 10.46
CA CYS A 93 0.16 -12.28 9.09
C CYS A 93 1.51 -11.99 8.42
N SER A 94 1.84 -12.76 7.38
CA SER A 94 2.94 -12.40 6.49
C SER A 94 2.52 -11.28 5.52
N ILE A 95 3.48 -10.42 5.18
CA ILE A 95 3.31 -9.35 4.20
C ILE A 95 4.02 -9.76 2.91
N GLU A 96 3.27 -9.82 1.82
CA GLU A 96 3.76 -10.05 0.45
C GLU A 96 3.70 -8.73 -0.34
N SER A 97 4.73 -8.43 -1.12
CA SER A 97 4.69 -7.33 -2.11
C SER A 97 4.94 -7.86 -3.51
N GLY A 98 4.06 -7.52 -4.44
CA GLY A 98 4.13 -8.05 -5.81
C GLY A 98 3.60 -7.10 -6.87
N SER A 99 3.42 -7.63 -8.07
CA SER A 99 2.93 -6.87 -9.22
C SER A 99 1.49 -7.22 -9.55
N LEU A 100 0.68 -6.18 -9.77
CA LEU A 100 -0.67 -6.32 -10.28
C LEU A 100 -0.65 -6.39 -11.80
N TRP A 101 -1.39 -7.32 -12.39
CA TRP A 101 -1.52 -7.53 -13.83
C TRP A 101 -2.97 -7.43 -14.27
N SER A 102 -3.18 -6.99 -15.51
CA SER A 102 -4.47 -6.95 -16.17
C SER A 102 -4.30 -7.42 -17.60
N SER A 103 -5.25 -8.19 -18.10
CA SER A 103 -5.35 -8.47 -19.53
C SER A 103 -6.01 -7.27 -20.20
N ARG A 104 -5.47 -6.84 -21.33
CA ARG A 104 -6.03 -5.81 -22.21
C ARG A 104 -6.19 -6.39 -23.60
N PRO A 105 -7.22 -5.98 -24.37
CA PRO A 105 -7.25 -6.28 -25.80
C PRO A 105 -5.96 -5.78 -26.45
N ASP A 106 -5.36 -6.60 -27.31
CA ASP A 106 -4.24 -6.18 -28.12
C ASP A 106 -4.70 -5.10 -29.10
N ALA A 107 -4.08 -3.92 -29.09
CA ALA A 107 -4.45 -2.84 -30.00
C ALA A 107 -4.27 -3.26 -31.47
N ILE A 108 -3.31 -4.15 -31.74
CA ILE A 108 -3.05 -4.70 -33.07
C ILE A 108 -4.09 -5.78 -33.41
N GLY A 109 -4.35 -6.72 -32.49
CA GLY A 109 -5.40 -7.74 -32.66
C GLY A 109 -6.80 -7.15 -32.89
N VAL A 110 -7.17 -6.07 -32.20
CA VAL A 110 -8.44 -5.34 -32.41
C VAL A 110 -8.57 -4.78 -33.83
N GLN A 111 -7.44 -4.40 -34.47
CA GLN A 111 -7.44 -3.92 -35.86
C GLN A 111 -7.71 -5.03 -36.88
N TYR A 112 -7.43 -6.29 -36.54
CA TYR A 112 -7.62 -7.45 -37.42
C TYR A 112 -8.75 -8.39 -36.96
N ASP A 113 -9.61 -7.94 -36.03
CA ASP A 113 -10.69 -8.73 -35.43
C ASP A 113 -10.20 -10.05 -34.78
N ILE A 114 -8.95 -10.06 -34.35
CA ILE A 114 -8.33 -11.15 -33.60
C ILE A 114 -8.46 -10.78 -32.12
N ASN A 115 -9.23 -11.57 -31.38
CA ASN A 115 -9.39 -11.43 -29.93
C ASN A 115 -8.12 -11.89 -29.16
N THR A 116 -6.97 -11.30 -29.47
CA THR A 116 -5.75 -11.48 -28.71
C THR A 116 -5.77 -10.54 -27.52
N THR A 117 -5.44 -11.06 -26.33
CA THR A 117 -5.25 -10.22 -25.14
C THR A 117 -3.78 -10.22 -24.75
N VAL A 118 -3.25 -9.05 -24.41
CA VAL A 118 -1.90 -8.89 -23.89
C VAL A 118 -1.98 -8.63 -22.40
N ASP A 119 -1.18 -9.37 -21.65
CA ASP A 119 -1.00 -9.15 -20.22
C ASP A 119 -0.07 -7.97 -19.99
N VAL A 120 -0.61 -6.94 -19.36
CA VAL A 120 0.14 -5.73 -19.02
C VAL A 120 0.19 -5.55 -17.50
N ARG A 121 1.33 -5.01 -17.04
CA ARG A 121 1.46 -4.60 -15.64
C ARG A 121 0.49 -3.45 -15.37
N ALA A 122 -0.37 -3.64 -14.38
CA ALA A 122 -1.43 -2.70 -14.01
C ALA A 122 -1.18 -1.98 -12.68
N GLY A 123 -0.10 -2.33 -11.97
CA GLY A 123 0.30 -1.70 -10.71
C GLY A 123 1.11 -2.61 -9.80
N ARG A 124 1.00 -2.38 -8.50
CA ARG A 124 1.58 -3.19 -7.41
C ARG A 124 0.53 -3.52 -6.38
N TYR A 125 0.84 -4.48 -5.51
CA TYR A 125 0.00 -4.80 -4.37
C TYR A 125 0.83 -5.07 -3.12
N LEU A 126 0.21 -4.82 -1.97
CA LEU A 126 0.54 -5.40 -0.69
C LEU A 126 -0.52 -6.43 -0.34
N ARG A 127 -0.09 -7.60 0.11
CA ARG A 127 -0.99 -8.68 0.49
C ARG A 127 -0.63 -9.20 1.87
N PHE A 128 -1.63 -9.26 2.73
CA PHE A 128 -1.54 -9.80 4.07
C PHE A 128 -2.08 -11.22 4.02
N VAL A 129 -1.32 -12.20 4.49
CA VAL A 129 -1.71 -13.62 4.47
C VAL A 129 -1.62 -14.18 5.88
N ASP A 130 -2.74 -14.65 6.42
CA ASP A 130 -2.73 -15.36 7.70
C ASP A 130 -2.18 -16.78 7.47
N PRO A 131 -1.03 -17.14 8.09
CA PRO A 131 -0.44 -18.45 7.91
C PRO A 131 -1.34 -19.60 8.42
N ARG A 132 -2.26 -19.32 9.36
CA ARG A 132 -3.13 -20.33 9.96
C ARG A 132 -4.34 -20.62 9.10
N SER A 133 -5.09 -19.58 8.73
CA SER A 133 -6.36 -19.72 7.99
C SER A 133 -6.21 -19.67 6.47
N ARG A 134 -5.03 -19.28 5.96
CA ARG A 134 -4.78 -18.95 4.54
C ARG A 134 -5.65 -17.82 3.99
N LEU A 135 -6.41 -17.14 4.84
CA LEU A 135 -7.14 -15.94 4.47
C LEU A 135 -6.15 -14.86 4.07
N ALA A 136 -6.53 -14.04 3.09
CA ALA A 136 -5.70 -12.95 2.64
C ALA A 136 -6.50 -11.69 2.30
N ILE A 137 -5.86 -10.55 2.50
CA ILE A 137 -6.33 -9.23 2.07
C ILE A 137 -5.27 -8.65 1.13
N THR A 138 -5.66 -8.36 -0.10
CA THR A 138 -4.81 -7.82 -1.16
C THR A 138 -5.21 -6.38 -1.46
N ILE A 139 -4.36 -5.45 -1.06
CA ILE A 139 -4.50 -4.02 -1.32
C ILE A 139 -3.62 -3.68 -2.52
N ALA A 140 -4.21 -3.11 -3.56
CA ALA A 140 -3.53 -2.75 -4.79
C ALA A 140 -3.42 -1.23 -4.94
N CYS A 141 -2.34 -0.79 -5.58
CA CYS A 141 -2.17 0.57 -6.07
C CYS A 141 -1.78 0.50 -7.55
N ARG A 142 -2.39 1.35 -8.39
CA ARG A 142 -2.06 1.42 -9.82
C ARG A 142 -0.70 2.08 -10.08
N GLN A 143 -0.29 2.98 -9.19
CA GLN A 143 0.99 3.66 -9.26
C GLN A 143 2.02 2.94 -8.39
N SER A 144 3.31 3.11 -8.73
CA SER A 144 4.39 2.58 -7.90
C SER A 144 4.59 3.43 -6.66
N THR A 145 4.74 2.80 -5.50
CA THR A 145 5.28 3.41 -4.27
C THR A 145 6.77 3.14 -4.10
N GLN A 146 7.39 2.48 -5.07
CA GLN A 146 8.77 1.98 -5.00
C GLN A 146 9.08 1.08 -3.79
N PHE A 147 8.07 0.60 -3.05
CA PHE A 147 8.13 -0.27 -1.86
C PHE A 147 9.46 -0.99 -1.58
N THR A 148 9.96 -1.80 -2.52
CA THR A 148 11.17 -2.61 -2.36
C THR A 148 12.46 -1.80 -2.15
N ALA A 149 12.49 -0.54 -2.59
CA ALA A 149 13.60 0.39 -2.40
C ALA A 149 13.58 1.08 -1.03
N HIS A 150 12.44 1.07 -0.33
CA HIS A 150 12.24 1.83 0.91
C HIS A 150 12.19 0.94 2.15
N TRP A 151 11.83 -0.34 1.98
CA TRP A 151 11.57 -1.24 3.09
C TRP A 151 12.46 -2.47 3.03
N ALA A 152 13.16 -2.74 4.12
CA ALA A 152 14.07 -3.88 4.29
C ALA A 152 13.34 -5.22 4.11
N ARG A 153 14.06 -6.20 3.56
CA ARG A 153 13.53 -7.54 3.25
C ARG A 153 13.12 -8.38 4.44
N SER A 154 13.58 -8.04 5.64
CA SER A 154 13.24 -8.79 6.87
C SER A 154 11.75 -8.73 7.23
N GLY A 155 11.02 -7.70 6.76
CA GLY A 155 9.60 -7.50 7.11
C GLY A 155 8.58 -8.02 6.08
N TRP A 156 9.02 -8.55 4.93
CA TRP A 156 8.11 -8.91 3.84
C TRP A 156 8.72 -9.87 2.80
N THR A 157 7.90 -10.56 2.02
CA THR A 157 8.32 -11.52 1.00
C THR A 157 7.87 -11.14 -0.41
N ASP A 158 8.58 -11.65 -1.43
CA ASP A 158 8.18 -11.45 -2.82
C ASP A 158 6.85 -12.14 -3.14
N GLY A 159 5.90 -11.33 -3.58
CA GLY A 159 4.66 -11.79 -4.18
C GLY A 159 4.80 -11.95 -5.70
N GLY A 160 4.20 -13.00 -6.24
CA GLY A 160 4.13 -13.23 -7.68
C GLY A 160 3.20 -12.25 -8.43
N LYS A 161 3.00 -12.51 -9.72
CA LYS A 161 2.03 -11.78 -10.55
C LYS A 161 0.60 -12.07 -10.07
N ARG A 162 -0.23 -11.03 -9.91
CA ARG A 162 -1.62 -11.21 -9.43
C ARG A 162 -2.60 -10.34 -10.20
N ARG A 163 -3.79 -10.89 -10.47
CA ARG A 163 -4.93 -10.15 -11.06
C ARG A 163 -6.02 -9.85 -10.02
N ALA A 164 -6.21 -10.77 -9.08
CA ALA A 164 -7.17 -10.67 -7.98
C ALA A 164 -6.70 -9.66 -6.92
N LYS A 165 -7.63 -8.82 -6.48
CA LYS A 165 -7.43 -7.72 -5.54
C LYS A 165 -8.71 -7.47 -4.76
N ASP A 166 -8.57 -7.12 -3.49
CA ASP A 166 -9.70 -6.86 -2.59
C ASP A 166 -10.05 -5.38 -2.52
N LEU A 167 -9.03 -4.54 -2.62
CA LEU A 167 -9.12 -3.09 -2.55
C LEU A 167 -8.11 -2.45 -3.51
N VAL A 168 -8.53 -1.42 -4.25
CA VAL A 168 -7.63 -0.54 -5.00
C VAL A 168 -7.65 0.84 -4.37
N VAL A 169 -6.51 1.29 -3.86
CA VAL A 169 -6.33 2.59 -3.22
C VAL A 169 -5.49 3.54 -4.10
N ALA A 170 -5.60 4.83 -3.81
CA ALA A 170 -4.68 5.85 -4.33
C ALA A 170 -3.27 5.66 -3.77
N ARG A 171 -2.27 6.29 -4.37
CA ARG A 171 -0.86 6.11 -3.99
C ARG A 171 -0.57 6.63 -2.59
N GLU A 172 -1.16 7.76 -2.23
CA GLU A 172 -1.04 8.42 -0.93
C GLU A 172 -1.60 7.51 0.18
N ALA A 173 -2.74 6.87 -0.09
CA ALA A 173 -3.32 5.88 0.82
C ALA A 173 -2.45 4.63 0.96
N MET A 174 -1.81 4.16 -0.13
CA MET A 174 -0.86 3.05 -0.04
C MET A 174 0.35 3.40 0.82
N LEU A 175 0.93 4.60 0.64
CA LEU A 175 2.05 5.07 1.46
C LEU A 175 1.67 5.19 2.93
N ALA A 176 0.49 5.72 3.23
CA ALA A 176 0.02 5.80 4.61
C ALA A 176 -0.18 4.40 5.25
N ILE A 177 -0.60 3.40 4.48
CA ILE A 177 -0.63 2.00 4.93
C ILE A 177 0.79 1.50 5.21
N GLU A 178 1.75 1.74 4.30
CA GLU A 178 3.16 1.36 4.49
C GLU A 178 3.77 2.00 5.76
N TYR A 179 3.55 3.29 5.96
CA TYR A 179 4.01 3.98 7.16
C TYR A 179 3.36 3.45 8.44
N GLU A 180 2.07 3.14 8.41
CA GLU A 180 1.40 2.57 9.58
C GLU A 180 1.93 1.17 9.91
N LEU A 181 2.31 0.37 8.92
CA LEU A 181 3.01 -0.91 9.14
C LEU A 181 4.40 -0.68 9.76
N ALA A 182 5.14 0.32 9.29
CA ALA A 182 6.43 0.68 9.85
C ALA A 182 6.34 1.18 11.30
N ARG A 183 5.32 1.99 11.62
CA ARG A 183 5.02 2.43 12.99
C ARG A 183 4.80 1.25 13.94
N ARG A 184 4.25 0.15 13.43
CA ARG A 184 3.98 -1.09 14.15
C ARG A 184 5.18 -2.04 14.20
N GLY A 185 6.32 -1.66 13.61
CA GLY A 185 7.52 -2.48 13.54
C GLY A 185 7.42 -3.64 12.55
N LEU A 186 6.38 -3.69 11.71
CA LEU A 186 6.22 -4.73 10.68
C LEU A 186 7.04 -4.44 9.43
N LEU A 187 7.35 -3.17 9.18
CA LEU A 187 8.30 -2.74 8.16
C LEU A 187 9.43 -1.96 8.82
N VAL A 188 10.64 -2.15 8.31
CA VAL A 188 11.83 -1.41 8.72
C VAL A 188 12.37 -0.69 7.48
N PRO A 189 12.78 0.58 7.57
CA PRO A 189 13.42 1.26 6.46
C PRO A 189 14.62 0.47 5.93
N ALA A 190 14.78 0.42 4.62
CA ALA A 190 16.01 -0.09 4.01
C ALA A 190 17.18 0.85 4.35
N PRO A 191 18.39 0.31 4.59
CA PRO A 191 19.57 1.11 4.88
C PRO A 191 19.96 2.03 3.71
#